data_AF-A0A093GQL4-F1
#
_entry.id   AF-A0A093GQL4-F1
#
_cell.length_a   1.000
_cell.length_b   1.000
_cell.length_c   1.000
_cell.angle_alpha   90.00
_cell.angle_beta   90.00
_cell.angle_gamma   90.00
#
_symmetry.space_group_name_H-M   'P 1'
#
loop_
_entity.id
_entity.type
_entity.pdbx_description
1 polymer ?
#
loop_
_entity_poly.entity_id
_entity_poly.type
_entity_poly.pdbx_seq_one_letter_code
_entity_poly.pdbx_strand_id
1 'polypeptide(L)'
;GANPLQKNEMGHTPLDYAREGEVMKLLKASETKFQEEQRRREIEERRRFPLEQRLKEHIIGQESAIATVGAAIRRKENGWYDEEHPLVFLFLGSSGIGKTELAKQTAKYIHKDVKKGFIRLDMSEFQERHEVAKFIGSPPGYVGHEEGGQLTKKLRQCPNAVVLFDEVDKAHPDVLTIMLQLFDEGRLTDGKGKTIDCKDAIFIMTSNVASDEIAQHALQLRQEAMEMSKKRIAENLEDVQMTDKITVSKQFKEKVIRPILKAHFRRDEFLGRINEIVYFLPFCHSELIQLVNKELNFWAKKAKTRHNITLLWDREVMDVLADGYNLHYGARSIKHEVERRVVNQLAAAYEQDLLPRGCTLRITVEDSDKQLLKTKDNSSPGMDKTKMPTLRLEIVEKDSKSRKLDIQAPLNPEKITFFL
;
A
#
# COMPACT_ATOMS: atom_id res chain seq x y z
N GLY A 1 33.67 -5.92 -20.63
CA GLY A 1 33.62 -4.50 -20.20
C GLY A 1 32.50 -3.77 -20.92
N ALA A 2 32.51 -3.74 -22.25
CA ALA A 2 31.43 -3.18 -23.06
C ALA A 2 30.12 -3.97 -22.93
N ASN A 3 28.98 -3.28 -23.02
CA ASN A 3 27.64 -3.87 -23.02
C ASN A 3 27.21 -4.21 -24.46
N PRO A 4 27.16 -5.49 -24.86
CA PRO A 4 26.77 -5.88 -26.21
C PRO A 4 25.28 -5.65 -26.52
N LEU A 5 24.45 -5.33 -25.52
CA LEU A 5 23.02 -5.04 -25.67
C LEU A 5 22.72 -3.54 -25.80
N GLN A 6 23.73 -2.69 -25.73
CA GLN A 6 23.53 -1.25 -25.80
C GLN A 6 23.03 -0.86 -27.19
N LYS A 7 21.88 -0.18 -27.24
CA LYS A 7 21.29 0.34 -28.47
C LYS A 7 21.79 1.75 -28.75
N ASN A 8 22.00 2.07 -30.02
CA ASN A 8 22.27 3.44 -30.45
C ASN A 8 20.96 4.27 -30.54
N GLU A 9 21.06 5.52 -31.00
CA GLU A 9 19.92 6.43 -31.17
C GLU A 9 18.84 5.89 -32.13
N MET A 10 19.23 5.01 -33.07
CA MET A 10 18.33 4.35 -34.01
C MET A 10 17.75 3.03 -33.46
N GLY A 11 18.09 2.64 -32.23
CA GLY A 11 17.60 1.41 -31.60
C GLY A 11 18.32 0.12 -32.01
N HIS A 12 19.40 0.22 -32.77
CA HIS A 12 20.19 -0.92 -33.24
C HIS A 12 21.30 -1.30 -32.26
N THR A 13 21.52 -2.59 -32.11
CA THR A 13 22.58 -3.22 -31.32
C THR A 13 23.82 -3.47 -32.17
N PRO A 14 25.00 -3.70 -31.56
CA PRO A 14 26.21 -4.12 -32.28
C PRO A 14 26.01 -5.34 -33.18
N LEU A 15 25.10 -6.26 -32.82
CA LEU A 15 24.78 -7.43 -33.62
C LEU A 15 24.08 -7.06 -34.94
N ASP A 16 23.23 -6.03 -34.93
CA ASP A 16 22.48 -5.57 -36.11
C ASP A 16 23.41 -4.97 -37.18
N TYR A 17 24.62 -4.55 -36.78
CA TYR A 17 25.66 -4.02 -37.68
C TYR A 17 26.64 -5.09 -38.19
N ALA A 18 26.59 -6.32 -37.65
CA ALA A 18 27.50 -7.38 -38.04
C ALA A 18 26.99 -8.10 -39.30
N ARG A 19 27.83 -8.17 -40.34
CA ARG A 19 27.57 -8.99 -41.53
C ARG A 19 27.86 -10.47 -41.23
N GLU A 20 27.34 -11.37 -42.09
CA GLU A 20 27.55 -12.82 -41.97
C GLU A 20 29.04 -13.18 -41.81
N GLY A 21 29.34 -14.13 -40.92
CA GLY A 21 30.71 -14.62 -40.69
C GLY A 21 31.07 -14.80 -39.21
N GLU A 22 32.37 -14.82 -38.92
CA GLU A 22 32.93 -15.10 -37.59
C GLU A 22 32.58 -14.01 -36.56
N VAL A 23 32.51 -12.75 -36.98
CA VAL A 23 32.18 -11.61 -36.10
C VAL A 23 30.77 -11.72 -35.54
N MET A 24 29.80 -12.15 -36.36
CA MET A 24 28.42 -12.37 -35.90
C MET A 24 28.35 -13.48 -34.85
N LYS A 25 29.10 -14.58 -35.05
CA LYS A 25 29.16 -15.69 -34.08
C LYS A 25 29.78 -15.23 -32.75
N LEU A 26 30.85 -14.44 -32.80
CA LEU A 26 31.49 -13.88 -31.60
C LEU A 26 30.57 -12.92 -30.86
N LEU A 27 29.84 -12.04 -31.57
CA LEU A 27 28.88 -11.12 -30.95
C LEU A 27 27.70 -11.85 -30.31
N LYS A 28 27.13 -12.87 -30.98
CA LYS A 28 26.09 -13.73 -30.38
C LYS A 28 26.59 -14.42 -29.11
N ALA A 29 27.80 -14.99 -29.15
CA ALA A 29 28.39 -15.64 -27.98
C ALA A 29 28.71 -14.65 -26.85
N SER A 30 29.09 -13.42 -27.17
CA SER A 30 29.30 -12.35 -26.19
C SER A 30 27.98 -11.86 -25.60
N GLU A 31 26.92 -11.80 -26.41
CA GLU A 31 25.57 -11.41 -25.98
C GLU A 31 24.99 -12.42 -25.01
N THR A 32 25.07 -13.72 -25.33
CA THR A 32 24.60 -14.79 -24.43
C THR A 32 25.37 -14.80 -23.11
N LYS A 33 26.71 -14.74 -23.15
CA LYS A 33 27.54 -14.64 -21.94
C LYS A 33 27.19 -13.41 -21.11
N PHE A 34 26.98 -12.25 -21.74
CA PHE A 34 26.59 -11.03 -21.02
C PHE A 34 25.21 -11.16 -20.39
N GLN A 35 24.22 -11.72 -21.09
CA GLN A 35 22.88 -11.96 -20.55
C GLN A 35 22.90 -12.96 -19.39
N GLU A 36 23.70 -14.02 -19.46
CA GLU A 36 23.91 -14.97 -18.37
C GLU A 36 24.56 -14.30 -17.16
N GLU A 37 25.58 -13.47 -17.38
CA GLU A 37 26.26 -12.74 -16.30
C GLU A 37 25.32 -11.72 -15.65
N GLN A 38 24.52 -11.01 -16.44
CA GLN A 38 23.46 -10.11 -15.94
C GLN A 38 22.44 -10.88 -15.10
N ARG A 39 21.89 -11.99 -15.62
CA ARG A 39 20.97 -12.86 -14.86
C ARG A 39 21.59 -13.34 -13.55
N ARG A 40 22.86 -13.77 -13.58
CA ARG A 40 23.57 -14.23 -12.37
C ARG A 40 23.69 -13.10 -11.34
N ARG A 41 24.08 -11.89 -11.77
CA ARG A 41 24.17 -10.71 -10.90
C ARG A 41 22.82 -10.34 -10.32
N GLU A 42 21.75 -10.36 -11.13
CA GLU A 42 20.39 -10.09 -10.65
C GLU A 42 19.94 -11.12 -9.62
N ILE A 43 20.19 -12.41 -9.84
CA ILE A 43 19.88 -13.48 -8.88
C ILE A 43 20.67 -13.28 -7.57
N GLU A 44 21.95 -12.94 -7.66
CA GLU A 44 22.80 -12.66 -6.50
C GLU A 44 22.30 -11.45 -5.71
N GLU A 45 21.90 -10.38 -6.39
CA GLU A 45 21.31 -9.19 -5.78
C GLU A 45 20.01 -9.52 -5.05
N ARG A 46 19.13 -10.34 -5.67
CA ARG A 46 17.88 -10.81 -5.07
C ARG A 46 18.11 -11.68 -3.83
N ARG A 47 19.16 -12.51 -3.84
CA ARG A 47 19.56 -13.32 -2.66
C ARG A 47 20.07 -12.44 -1.53
N ARG A 48 20.82 -11.40 -1.86
CA ARG A 48 21.39 -10.46 -0.87
C ARG A 48 20.32 -9.57 -0.24
N PHE A 49 19.33 -9.14 -1.02
CA PHE A 49 18.25 -8.26 -0.58
C PHE A 49 16.89 -8.81 -1.03
N PRO A 50 16.30 -9.73 -0.24
CA PRO A 50 15.00 -10.31 -0.55
C PRO A 50 13.90 -9.26 -0.76
N LEU A 51 12.96 -9.58 -1.66
CA LEU A 51 11.80 -8.76 -1.98
C LEU A 51 11.06 -8.28 -0.73
N GLU A 52 10.83 -9.18 0.22
CA GLU A 52 10.08 -8.88 1.44
C GLU A 52 10.75 -7.78 2.27
N GLN A 53 12.08 -7.73 2.33
CA GLN A 53 12.81 -6.69 3.05
C GLN A 53 12.63 -5.33 2.37
N ARG A 54 12.74 -5.27 1.05
CA ARG A 54 12.53 -4.04 0.25
C ARG A 54 11.10 -3.50 0.41
N LEU A 55 10.11 -4.39 0.48
CA LEU A 55 8.71 -4.02 0.72
C LEU A 55 8.51 -3.49 2.15
N LYS A 56 9.12 -4.12 3.17
CA LYS A 56 9.05 -3.69 4.57
C LYS A 56 9.67 -2.31 4.84
N GLU A 57 10.62 -1.85 4.02
CA GLU A 57 11.15 -0.48 4.13
C GLU A 57 10.08 0.59 3.88
N HIS A 58 9.10 0.29 3.03
CA HIS A 58 8.08 1.24 2.60
C HIS A 58 6.72 1.01 3.27
N ILE A 59 6.43 -0.24 3.63
CA ILE A 59 5.14 -0.71 4.15
C ILE A 59 5.29 -1.03 5.63
N ILE A 60 4.49 -0.35 6.45
CA ILE A 60 4.43 -0.59 7.89
C ILE A 60 3.45 -1.73 8.14
N GLY A 61 3.89 -2.75 8.89
CA GLY A 61 3.08 -3.91 9.22
C GLY A 61 2.79 -4.82 8.04
N GLN A 62 1.62 -5.47 8.06
CA GLN A 62 1.11 -6.32 6.97
C GLN A 62 2.07 -7.45 6.55
N GLU A 63 2.83 -8.00 7.50
CA GLU A 63 3.88 -8.97 7.19
C GLU A 63 3.37 -10.23 6.49
N SER A 64 2.17 -10.69 6.85
CA SER A 64 1.52 -11.83 6.22
C SER A 64 1.20 -11.56 4.75
N ALA A 65 0.74 -10.35 4.43
CA ALA A 65 0.47 -9.94 3.06
C ALA A 65 1.75 -9.85 2.23
N ILE A 66 2.78 -9.20 2.77
CA ILE A 66 4.11 -9.09 2.15
C ILE A 66 4.70 -10.49 1.89
N ALA A 67 4.63 -11.40 2.86
CA ALA A 67 5.16 -12.75 2.71
C ALA A 67 4.41 -13.56 1.62
N THR A 68 3.08 -13.40 1.53
CA THR A 68 2.25 -14.11 0.54
C THR A 68 2.58 -13.64 -0.88
N VAL A 69 2.62 -12.31 -1.08
CA VAL A 69 2.99 -11.69 -2.36
C VAL A 69 4.44 -12.01 -2.73
N GLY A 70 5.36 -11.92 -1.77
CA GLY A 70 6.77 -12.23 -1.95
C GLY A 70 7.00 -13.68 -2.38
N ALA A 71 6.32 -14.63 -1.76
CA ALA A 71 6.40 -16.05 -2.13
C ALA A 71 5.87 -16.32 -3.54
N ALA A 72 4.76 -15.72 -3.93
CA ALA A 72 4.18 -15.88 -5.27
C ALA A 72 5.05 -15.24 -6.37
N ILE A 73 5.58 -14.04 -6.15
CA ILE A 73 6.51 -13.40 -7.09
C ILE A 73 7.80 -14.20 -7.19
N ARG A 74 8.34 -14.69 -6.07
CA ARG A 74 9.54 -15.54 -6.06
C ARG A 74 9.32 -16.83 -6.86
N ARG A 75 8.15 -17.45 -6.76
CA ARG A 75 7.78 -18.60 -7.61
C ARG A 75 7.82 -18.21 -9.08
N LYS A 76 7.17 -17.11 -9.46
CA LYS A 76 7.15 -16.60 -10.84
C LYS A 76 8.56 -16.30 -11.38
N GLU A 77 9.37 -15.55 -10.65
CA GLU A 77 10.73 -15.18 -11.06
C GLU A 77 11.69 -16.36 -11.23
N ASN A 78 11.42 -17.49 -10.56
CA ASN A 78 12.24 -18.69 -10.64
C ASN A 78 11.63 -19.77 -11.55
N GLY A 79 10.56 -19.46 -12.30
CA GLY A 79 9.92 -20.39 -13.22
C GLY A 79 9.07 -21.49 -12.56
N TRP A 80 8.73 -21.35 -11.27
CA TRP A 80 7.86 -22.28 -10.54
C TRP A 80 6.40 -21.82 -10.56
N TYR A 81 5.88 -21.51 -11.74
CA TYR A 81 4.53 -21.02 -11.95
C TYR A 81 3.93 -21.57 -13.25
N ASP A 82 2.63 -21.33 -13.43
CA ASP A 82 1.93 -21.65 -14.66
C ASP A 82 2.23 -20.57 -15.72
N GLU A 83 2.97 -20.94 -16.77
CA GLU A 83 3.34 -20.02 -17.85
C GLU A 83 2.15 -19.67 -18.78
N GLU A 84 1.06 -20.45 -18.75
CA GLU A 84 -0.10 -20.21 -19.60
C GLU A 84 -1.07 -19.17 -19.03
N HIS A 85 -1.01 -18.92 -17.71
CA HIS A 85 -1.94 -18.03 -17.01
C HIS A 85 -1.20 -16.93 -16.25
N PRO A 86 -1.74 -15.70 -16.21
CA PRO A 86 -1.10 -14.63 -15.49
C PRO A 86 -1.21 -14.81 -13.97
N LEU A 87 -0.33 -14.14 -13.23
CA LEU A 87 -0.38 -14.19 -11.76
C LEU A 87 -1.43 -13.18 -11.26
N VAL A 88 -2.46 -13.67 -10.60
CA VAL A 88 -3.63 -12.92 -10.13
C VAL A 88 -3.73 -12.96 -8.61
N PHE A 89 -3.80 -11.78 -7.99
CA PHE A 89 -4.02 -11.59 -6.56
C PHE A 89 -5.35 -10.90 -6.29
N LEU A 90 -5.98 -11.26 -5.17
CA LEU A 90 -7.09 -10.49 -4.59
C LEU A 90 -6.73 -10.00 -3.19
N PHE A 91 -6.59 -8.70 -3.02
CA PHE A 91 -6.26 -8.03 -1.77
C PHE A 91 -7.55 -7.63 -1.05
N LEU A 92 -7.77 -8.15 0.14
CA LEU A 92 -8.95 -7.91 0.96
C LEU A 92 -8.60 -7.19 2.26
N GLY A 93 -9.48 -6.27 2.67
CA GLY A 93 -9.43 -5.58 3.97
C GLY A 93 -9.99 -4.16 3.89
N SER A 94 -9.99 -3.41 4.98
CA SER A 94 -10.51 -2.03 5.06
C SER A 94 -9.77 -1.02 4.16
N SER A 95 -10.37 0.16 3.98
CA SER A 95 -9.73 1.23 3.20
C SER A 95 -8.49 1.78 3.93
N GLY A 96 -7.49 2.24 3.18
CA GLY A 96 -6.33 2.91 3.76
C GLY A 96 -5.33 2.03 4.53
N ILE A 97 -5.45 0.70 4.51
CA ILE A 97 -4.52 -0.21 5.23
C ILE A 97 -3.26 -0.63 4.44
N GLY A 98 -3.11 -0.17 3.20
CA GLY A 98 -1.89 -0.38 2.41
C GLY A 98 -2.01 -1.32 1.19
N LYS A 99 -3.22 -1.74 0.80
CA LYS A 99 -3.45 -2.59 -0.38
C LYS A 99 -2.82 -2.03 -1.67
N THR A 100 -3.19 -0.80 -2.03
CA THR A 100 -2.68 -0.08 -3.21
C THR A 100 -1.18 0.20 -3.10
N GLU A 101 -0.68 0.46 -1.89
CA GLU A 101 0.74 0.73 -1.67
C GLU A 101 1.58 -0.54 -1.88
N LEU A 102 1.13 -1.71 -1.41
CA LEU A 102 1.79 -2.98 -1.68
C LEU A 102 1.87 -3.26 -3.19
N ALA A 103 0.79 -3.04 -3.94
CA ALA A 103 0.79 -3.20 -5.39
C ALA A 103 1.80 -2.27 -6.08
N LYS A 104 1.85 -1.01 -5.66
CA LYS A 104 2.79 -0.01 -6.20
C LYS A 104 4.24 -0.37 -5.90
N GLN A 105 4.54 -0.82 -4.68
CA GLN A 105 5.91 -1.20 -4.30
C GLN A 105 6.36 -2.49 -4.99
N THR A 106 5.44 -3.45 -5.19
CA THR A 106 5.67 -4.63 -6.04
C THR A 106 6.04 -4.23 -7.46
N ALA A 107 5.31 -3.30 -8.08
CA ALA A 107 5.61 -2.82 -9.43
C ALA A 107 6.97 -2.12 -9.53
N LYS A 108 7.30 -1.28 -8.54
CA LYS A 108 8.60 -0.62 -8.45
C LYS A 108 9.75 -1.61 -8.35
N TYR A 109 9.59 -2.68 -7.58
CA TYR A 109 10.58 -3.74 -7.47
C TYR A 109 10.80 -4.45 -8.81
N ILE A 110 9.72 -4.91 -9.46
CA ILE A 110 9.79 -5.70 -10.70
C ILE A 110 10.37 -4.87 -11.85
N HIS A 111 9.96 -3.60 -11.96
CA HIS A 111 10.31 -2.74 -13.09
C HIS A 111 11.36 -1.68 -12.77
N LYS A 112 12.05 -1.76 -11.62
CA LYS A 112 13.11 -0.81 -11.20
C LYS A 112 12.69 0.66 -11.37
N ASP A 113 11.53 1.02 -10.82
CA ASP A 113 10.89 2.37 -10.89
C ASP A 113 10.45 2.87 -12.29
N VAL A 114 10.39 2.02 -13.31
CA VAL A 114 9.82 2.39 -14.61
C VAL A 114 8.31 2.64 -14.48
N LYS A 115 7.88 3.90 -14.65
CA LYS A 115 6.48 4.34 -14.50
C LYS A 115 5.47 3.52 -15.32
N LYS A 116 5.85 3.06 -16.52
CA LYS A 116 4.99 2.26 -17.41
C LYS A 116 4.72 0.85 -16.87
N GLY A 117 5.55 0.34 -15.96
CA GLY A 117 5.41 -0.98 -15.35
C GLY A 117 4.33 -1.06 -14.27
N PHE A 118 3.71 0.06 -13.89
CA PHE A 118 2.56 0.09 -12.99
C PHE A 118 1.34 0.69 -13.68
N ILE A 119 0.31 -0.12 -13.87
CA ILE A 119 -0.96 0.30 -14.45
C ILE A 119 -2.00 0.29 -13.35
N ARG A 120 -2.58 1.44 -13.00
CA ARG A 120 -3.72 1.53 -12.09
C ARG A 120 -4.98 1.86 -12.88
N LEU A 121 -6.06 1.17 -12.57
CA LEU A 121 -7.42 1.42 -13.04
C LEU A 121 -8.34 1.44 -11.82
N ASP A 122 -9.13 2.50 -11.69
CA ASP A 122 -10.16 2.62 -10.65
C ASP A 122 -11.44 1.96 -11.17
N MET A 123 -11.87 0.88 -10.53
CA MET A 123 -13.04 0.13 -10.97
C MET A 123 -14.36 0.84 -10.69
N SER A 124 -14.34 1.90 -9.88
CA SER A 124 -15.50 2.77 -9.69
C SER A 124 -15.84 3.57 -10.96
N GLU A 125 -14.89 3.78 -11.87
CA GLU A 125 -15.12 4.39 -13.21
C GLU A 125 -15.75 3.42 -14.23
N PHE A 126 -16.05 2.18 -13.82
CA PHE A 126 -16.63 1.15 -14.69
C PHE A 126 -17.89 0.53 -14.05
N GLN A 127 -18.67 1.33 -13.32
CA GLN A 127 -19.92 0.91 -12.70
C GLN A 127 -21.03 0.72 -13.73
N GLU A 128 -21.00 1.49 -14.82
CA GLU A 128 -22.05 1.52 -15.83
C GLU A 128 -21.69 0.70 -17.07
N ARG A 129 -22.71 0.10 -17.70
CA ARG A 129 -22.53 -0.79 -18.86
C ARG A 129 -21.83 -0.13 -20.05
N HIS A 130 -22.09 1.16 -20.29
CA HIS A 130 -21.49 1.91 -21.39
C HIS A 130 -20.02 2.26 -21.15
N GLU A 131 -19.55 2.21 -19.90
CA GLU A 131 -18.15 2.47 -19.54
C GLU A 131 -17.25 1.25 -19.73
N VAL A 132 -17.84 0.05 -19.80
CA VAL A 132 -17.14 -1.21 -20.12
C VAL A 132 -16.38 -1.11 -21.45
N ALA A 133 -16.94 -0.39 -22.43
CA ALA A 133 -16.27 -0.15 -23.71
C ALA A 133 -14.95 0.64 -23.55
N LYS A 134 -14.82 1.51 -22.55
CA LYS A 134 -13.57 2.24 -22.26
C LYS A 134 -12.46 1.29 -21.80
N PHE A 135 -12.80 0.12 -21.24
CA PHE A 135 -11.85 -0.85 -20.69
C PHE A 135 -11.00 -1.52 -21.80
N ILE A 136 -11.67 -2.08 -22.82
CA ILE A 136 -11.03 -2.79 -23.96
C ILE A 136 -11.02 -2.00 -25.27
N GLY A 137 -11.90 -1.02 -25.41
CA GLY A 137 -12.11 -0.21 -26.61
C GLY A 137 -13.51 -0.42 -27.20
N SER A 138 -14.09 0.62 -27.78
CA SER A 138 -15.35 0.52 -28.50
C SER A 138 -15.23 -0.36 -29.74
N PRO A 139 -16.27 -1.10 -30.15
CA PRO A 139 -16.29 -1.84 -31.42
C PRO A 139 -16.18 -0.92 -32.65
N PRO A 140 -15.87 -1.46 -33.84
CA PRO A 140 -15.84 -0.71 -35.09
C PRO A 140 -17.19 -0.03 -35.36
N GLY A 141 -17.16 1.26 -35.69
CA GLY A 141 -18.36 2.07 -35.99
C GLY A 141 -18.89 2.92 -34.84
N TYR A 142 -18.29 2.85 -33.64
CA TYR A 142 -18.65 3.70 -32.49
C TYR A 142 -17.62 4.80 -32.22
N VAL A 143 -18.04 5.92 -31.61
CA VAL A 143 -17.15 7.01 -31.20
C VAL A 143 -16.10 6.48 -30.20
N GLY A 144 -14.83 6.85 -30.40
CA GLY A 144 -13.70 6.37 -29.59
C GLY A 144 -13.08 5.04 -30.06
N HIS A 145 -13.58 4.44 -31.14
CA HIS A 145 -13.01 3.22 -31.73
C HIS A 145 -11.52 3.36 -32.07
N GLU A 146 -11.09 4.54 -32.54
CA GLU A 146 -9.70 4.77 -32.94
C GLU A 146 -8.70 4.71 -31.76
N GLU A 147 -9.13 5.07 -30.55
CA GLU A 147 -8.25 5.29 -29.39
C GLU A 147 -7.82 4.01 -28.67
N GLY A 148 -8.57 2.92 -28.84
CA GLY A 148 -8.40 1.66 -28.12
C GLY A 148 -8.82 1.74 -26.65
N GLY A 149 -8.82 0.60 -25.96
CA GLY A 149 -9.15 0.52 -24.53
C GLY A 149 -8.05 1.06 -23.62
N GLN A 150 -8.44 1.54 -22.44
CA GLN A 150 -7.49 2.01 -21.44
C GLN A 150 -6.50 0.91 -21.00
N LEU A 151 -7.00 -0.31 -20.77
CA LEU A 151 -6.15 -1.43 -20.35
C LEU A 151 -5.30 -1.95 -21.51
N THR A 152 -5.94 -2.21 -22.65
CA THR A 152 -5.28 -2.77 -23.84
C THR A 152 -4.16 -1.87 -24.35
N LYS A 153 -4.36 -0.54 -24.38
CA LYS A 153 -3.32 0.42 -24.79
C LYS A 153 -2.12 0.42 -23.85
N LYS A 154 -2.34 0.35 -22.54
CA LYS A 154 -1.25 0.35 -21.54
C LYS A 154 -0.49 -0.98 -21.54
N LEU A 155 -1.18 -2.11 -21.59
CA LEU A 155 -0.55 -3.44 -21.69
C LEU A 155 0.21 -3.63 -23.00
N ARG A 156 -0.26 -3.05 -24.11
CA ARG A 156 0.51 -3.05 -25.37
C ARG A 156 1.87 -2.33 -25.23
N GLN A 157 1.97 -1.33 -24.35
CA GLN A 157 3.25 -0.64 -24.09
C GLN A 157 4.14 -1.39 -23.09
N CYS A 158 3.55 -2.15 -22.16
CA CYS A 158 4.27 -2.94 -21.17
C CYS A 158 3.49 -4.23 -20.87
N PRO A 159 3.72 -5.31 -21.64
CA PRO A 159 2.94 -6.56 -21.53
C PRO A 159 3.13 -7.30 -20.19
N ASN A 160 4.27 -7.09 -19.54
CA ASN A 160 4.61 -7.69 -18.24
C ASN A 160 4.34 -6.75 -17.05
N ALA A 161 3.51 -5.72 -17.22
CA ALA A 161 3.23 -4.75 -16.17
C ALA A 161 2.52 -5.36 -14.96
N VAL A 162 2.66 -4.71 -13.81
CA VAL A 162 1.80 -4.92 -12.65
C VAL A 162 0.55 -4.05 -12.82
N VAL A 163 -0.60 -4.69 -12.96
CA VAL A 163 -1.90 -4.07 -13.17
C VAL A 163 -2.70 -4.13 -11.88
N LEU A 164 -3.07 -2.96 -11.35
CA LEU A 164 -3.93 -2.79 -10.20
C LEU A 164 -5.36 -2.43 -10.63
N PHE A 165 -6.31 -3.32 -10.33
CA PHE A 165 -7.74 -3.06 -10.36
C PHE A 165 -8.19 -2.64 -8.95
N ASP A 166 -8.27 -1.33 -8.74
CA ASP A 166 -8.65 -0.75 -7.44
C ASP A 166 -10.16 -0.82 -7.24
N GLU A 167 -10.63 -1.14 -6.04
CA GLU A 167 -12.08 -1.24 -5.71
C GLU A 167 -12.92 -2.14 -6.66
N VAL A 168 -12.41 -3.34 -6.98
CA VAL A 168 -13.06 -4.25 -7.96
C VAL A 168 -14.49 -4.64 -7.59
N ASP A 169 -14.89 -4.50 -6.33
CA ASP A 169 -16.27 -4.71 -5.90
C ASP A 169 -17.27 -3.71 -6.47
N LYS A 170 -16.80 -2.57 -7.00
CA LYS A 170 -17.63 -1.57 -7.66
C LYS A 170 -17.78 -1.78 -9.16
N ALA A 171 -17.01 -2.70 -9.76
CA ALA A 171 -17.05 -2.92 -11.20
C ALA A 171 -18.40 -3.49 -11.66
N HIS A 172 -18.83 -3.09 -12.86
CA HIS A 172 -19.96 -3.72 -13.55
C HIS A 172 -19.65 -5.21 -13.84
N PRO A 173 -20.63 -6.14 -13.75
CA PRO A 173 -20.43 -7.56 -14.02
C PRO A 173 -19.83 -7.88 -15.40
N ASP A 174 -20.10 -7.08 -16.42
CA ASP A 174 -19.53 -7.28 -17.76
C ASP A 174 -18.01 -7.06 -17.80
N VAL A 175 -17.46 -6.18 -16.93
CA VAL A 175 -16.00 -6.02 -16.79
C VAL A 175 -15.40 -7.28 -16.21
N LEU A 176 -16.05 -7.87 -15.19
CA LEU A 176 -15.61 -9.13 -14.59
C LEU A 176 -15.62 -10.29 -15.60
N THR A 177 -16.50 -10.25 -16.61
CA THR A 177 -16.53 -11.25 -17.68
C THR A 177 -15.26 -11.17 -18.54
N ILE A 178 -14.87 -9.95 -18.90
CA ILE A 178 -13.65 -9.69 -19.67
C ILE A 178 -12.42 -10.10 -18.86
N MET A 179 -12.40 -9.78 -17.56
CA MET A 179 -11.32 -10.16 -16.66
C MET A 179 -11.20 -11.68 -16.52
N LEU A 180 -12.32 -12.40 -16.46
CA LEU A 180 -12.32 -13.86 -16.44
C LEU A 180 -11.60 -14.42 -17.68
N GLN A 181 -11.99 -13.99 -18.88
CA GLN A 181 -11.31 -14.40 -20.12
C GLN A 181 -9.81 -14.08 -20.08
N LEU A 182 -9.44 -12.90 -19.59
CA LEU A 182 -8.04 -12.50 -19.45
C LEU A 182 -7.25 -13.43 -18.50
N PHE A 183 -7.83 -13.79 -17.36
CA PHE A 183 -7.18 -14.68 -16.41
C PHE A 183 -7.17 -16.14 -16.87
N ASP A 184 -8.08 -16.49 -17.78
CA ASP A 184 -8.24 -17.84 -18.34
C ASP A 184 -7.32 -18.11 -19.51
N GLU A 185 -7.22 -17.18 -20.44
CA GLU A 185 -6.48 -17.36 -21.69
C GLU A 185 -5.11 -16.67 -21.66
N GLY A 186 -4.85 -15.86 -20.63
CA GLY A 186 -3.67 -15.00 -20.56
C GLY A 186 -3.62 -13.95 -21.68
N ARG A 187 -4.75 -13.66 -22.32
CA ARG A 187 -4.85 -12.80 -23.50
C ARG A 187 -6.00 -11.83 -23.39
N LEU A 188 -5.83 -10.65 -23.99
CA LEU A 188 -6.87 -9.63 -24.06
C LEU A 188 -7.04 -9.16 -25.50
N THR A 189 -8.25 -9.23 -26.02
CA THR A 189 -8.57 -8.74 -27.37
C THR A 189 -9.20 -7.35 -27.27
N ASP A 190 -8.65 -6.38 -28.00
CA ASP A 190 -9.22 -5.04 -28.06
C ASP A 190 -10.47 -4.97 -28.95
N GLY A 191 -11.18 -3.84 -28.90
CA GLY A 191 -12.37 -3.63 -29.74
C GLY A 191 -12.11 -3.71 -31.26
N LYS A 192 -10.85 -3.66 -31.71
CA LYS A 192 -10.44 -3.82 -33.12
C LYS A 192 -10.12 -5.27 -33.49
N GLY A 193 -10.24 -6.21 -32.55
CA GLY A 193 -9.88 -7.62 -32.75
C GLY A 193 -8.39 -7.91 -32.60
N LYS A 194 -7.58 -6.96 -32.11
CA LYS A 194 -6.15 -7.19 -31.87
C LYS A 194 -5.92 -7.77 -30.48
N THR A 195 -5.38 -8.98 -30.45
CA THR A 195 -5.04 -9.70 -29.21
C THR A 195 -3.68 -9.28 -28.65
N ILE A 196 -3.60 -9.17 -27.33
CA ILE A 196 -2.39 -8.83 -26.56
C ILE A 196 -2.12 -10.01 -25.62
N ASP A 197 -0.88 -10.51 -25.63
CA ASP A 197 -0.41 -11.50 -24.67
C ASP A 197 -0.12 -10.82 -23.33
N CYS A 198 -0.71 -11.36 -22.26
CA CYS A 198 -0.68 -10.82 -20.91
C CYS A 198 -0.20 -11.86 -19.88
N LYS A 199 0.30 -13.04 -20.30
CA LYS A 199 0.74 -14.12 -19.40
C LYS A 199 1.82 -13.66 -18.40
N ASP A 200 2.71 -12.78 -18.84
CA ASP A 200 3.77 -12.24 -17.99
C ASP A 200 3.31 -11.12 -17.04
N ALA A 201 2.12 -10.55 -17.24
CA ALA A 201 1.58 -9.53 -16.35
C ALA A 201 1.28 -10.09 -14.95
N ILE A 202 1.20 -9.19 -13.98
CA ILE A 202 0.73 -9.49 -12.63
C ILE A 202 -0.51 -8.64 -12.38
N PHE A 203 -1.64 -9.29 -12.13
CA PHE A 203 -2.90 -8.63 -11.83
C PHE A 203 -3.14 -8.62 -10.33
N ILE A 204 -3.38 -7.45 -9.78
CA ILE A 204 -3.72 -7.24 -8.37
C ILE A 204 -5.08 -6.59 -8.35
N MET A 205 -6.05 -7.25 -7.75
CA MET A 205 -7.36 -6.69 -7.47
C MET A 205 -7.41 -6.29 -6.01
N THR A 206 -8.04 -5.16 -5.70
CA THR A 206 -8.32 -4.79 -4.31
C THR A 206 -9.82 -4.71 -4.09
N SER A 207 -10.27 -5.17 -2.93
CA SER A 207 -11.66 -5.03 -2.53
C SER A 207 -11.78 -4.74 -1.03
N ASN A 208 -12.83 -4.00 -0.69
CA ASN A 208 -13.24 -3.78 0.70
C ASN A 208 -14.32 -4.78 1.16
N VAL A 209 -14.68 -5.75 0.31
CA VAL A 209 -15.61 -6.83 0.67
C VAL A 209 -15.03 -7.67 1.81
N ALA A 210 -15.92 -8.05 2.74
CA ALA A 210 -15.60 -8.78 3.97
C ALA A 210 -14.64 -8.03 4.93
N SER A 211 -14.48 -6.71 4.78
CA SER A 211 -13.51 -5.94 5.57
C SER A 211 -13.87 -5.91 7.07
N ASP A 212 -15.15 -5.86 7.41
CA ASP A 212 -15.61 -5.86 8.80
C ASP A 212 -15.35 -7.21 9.48
N GLU A 213 -15.62 -8.33 8.80
CA GLU A 213 -15.36 -9.67 9.31
C GLU A 213 -13.85 -9.91 9.48
N ILE A 214 -13.04 -9.49 8.51
CA ILE A 214 -11.58 -9.57 8.59
C ILE A 214 -11.09 -8.76 9.79
N ALA A 215 -11.62 -7.56 9.99
CA ALA A 215 -11.24 -6.69 11.10
C ALA A 215 -11.62 -7.28 12.47
N GLN A 216 -12.84 -7.77 12.63
CA GLN A 216 -13.30 -8.40 13.86
C GLN A 216 -12.47 -9.64 14.19
N HIS A 217 -12.21 -10.50 13.20
CA HIS A 217 -11.38 -11.69 13.41
C HIS A 217 -9.94 -11.31 13.77
N ALA A 218 -9.37 -10.27 13.16
CA ALA A 218 -8.04 -9.79 13.51
C ALA A 218 -7.96 -9.29 14.96
N LEU A 219 -8.99 -8.59 15.45
CA LEU A 219 -9.07 -8.15 16.84
C LEU A 219 -9.15 -9.32 17.81
N GLN A 220 -9.94 -10.35 17.49
CA GLN A 220 -10.02 -11.58 18.28
C GLN A 220 -8.68 -12.31 18.36
N LEU A 221 -8.01 -12.52 17.22
CA LEU A 221 -6.70 -13.17 17.19
C LEU A 221 -5.64 -12.42 18.02
N ARG A 222 -5.72 -11.08 18.06
CA ARG A 222 -4.84 -10.26 18.90
C ARG A 222 -5.15 -10.43 20.38
N GLN A 223 -6.42 -10.45 20.76
CA GLN A 223 -6.83 -10.66 22.15
C GLN A 223 -6.37 -12.04 22.64
N GLU A 224 -6.59 -13.09 21.84
CA GLU A 224 -6.12 -14.45 22.14
C GLU A 224 -4.60 -14.50 22.30
N ALA A 225 -3.84 -13.88 21.39
CA ALA A 225 -2.38 -13.81 21.48
C ALA A 225 -1.92 -13.08 22.76
N MET A 226 -2.56 -11.96 23.12
CA MET A 226 -2.28 -11.22 24.34
C MET A 226 -2.57 -12.04 25.59
N GLU A 227 -3.70 -12.73 25.65
CA GLU A 227 -4.06 -13.61 26.78
C GLU A 227 -3.06 -14.76 26.94
N MET A 228 -2.66 -15.38 25.84
CA MET A 228 -1.64 -16.44 25.84
C MET A 228 -0.28 -15.92 26.31
N SER A 229 0.12 -14.72 25.87
CA SER A 229 1.36 -14.09 26.35
C SER A 229 1.32 -13.81 27.85
N LYS A 230 0.20 -13.28 28.38
CA LYS A 230 0.02 -13.02 29.81
C LYS A 230 0.07 -14.30 30.64
N LYS A 231 -0.56 -15.38 30.18
CA LYS A 231 -0.51 -16.70 30.83
C LYS A 231 0.92 -17.25 30.88
N ARG A 232 1.67 -17.18 29.78
CA ARG A 232 3.08 -17.63 29.73
C ARG A 232 3.99 -16.83 30.65
N ILE A 233 3.79 -15.51 30.73
CA ILE A 233 4.54 -14.65 31.66
C ILE A 233 4.23 -15.03 33.11
N ALA A 234 2.97 -15.33 33.44
CA ALA A 234 2.58 -15.77 34.77
C ALA A 234 3.17 -17.16 35.14
N GLU A 235 3.47 -17.99 34.15
CA GLU A 235 4.02 -19.35 34.31
C GLU A 235 5.57 -19.40 34.26
N ASN A 236 6.28 -18.25 34.23
CA ASN A 236 7.75 -18.16 34.18
C ASN A 236 8.41 -19.03 33.09
N LEU A 237 7.74 -19.22 31.95
CA LEU A 237 8.33 -19.85 30.77
C LEU A 237 9.14 -18.80 30.01
N GLU A 238 10.45 -18.74 30.25
CA GLU A 238 11.39 -17.78 29.63
C GLU A 238 11.67 -18.01 28.14
N ASP A 239 11.04 -18.99 27.50
CA ASP A 239 11.40 -19.36 26.13
C ASP A 239 10.50 -18.74 25.05
N VAL A 240 11.21 -18.04 24.17
CA VAL A 240 10.91 -17.65 22.78
C VAL A 240 10.16 -16.33 22.58
N GLN A 241 10.95 -15.32 22.16
CA GLN A 241 10.51 -14.21 21.32
C GLN A 241 9.84 -14.77 20.05
N MET A 242 8.58 -15.18 20.13
CA MET A 242 7.76 -15.38 18.96
C MET A 242 7.22 -14.01 18.57
N THR A 243 7.67 -13.50 17.42
CA THR A 243 6.87 -12.55 16.65
C THR A 243 5.48 -13.15 16.48
N ASP A 244 4.47 -12.55 17.11
CA ASP A 244 3.05 -12.92 16.99
C ASP A 244 2.63 -12.82 15.52
N LYS A 245 2.91 -13.87 14.76
CA LYS A 245 2.61 -13.93 13.33
C LYS A 245 1.14 -14.29 13.19
N ILE A 246 0.29 -13.30 13.44
CA ILE A 246 -1.16 -13.41 13.32
C ILE A 246 -1.49 -13.76 11.88
N THR A 247 -1.94 -14.99 11.68
CA THR A 247 -2.29 -15.52 10.37
C THR A 247 -3.74 -15.92 10.38
N VAL A 248 -4.48 -15.50 9.35
CA VAL A 248 -5.89 -15.84 9.18
C VAL A 248 -6.04 -17.35 9.01
N SER A 249 -6.84 -17.98 9.87
CA SER A 249 -7.03 -19.43 9.87
C SER A 249 -7.70 -19.94 8.59
N LYS A 250 -7.37 -21.16 8.16
CA LYS A 250 -8.00 -21.79 6.99
C LYS A 250 -9.52 -21.91 7.15
N GLN A 251 -10.00 -22.16 8.37
CA GLN A 251 -11.43 -22.27 8.67
C GLN A 251 -12.16 -20.96 8.42
N PHE A 252 -11.60 -19.83 8.84
CA PHE A 252 -12.19 -18.52 8.60
C PHE A 252 -12.25 -18.19 7.11
N LYS A 253 -11.17 -18.48 6.35
CA LYS A 253 -11.13 -18.27 4.90
C LYS A 253 -12.25 -19.03 4.17
N GLU A 254 -12.44 -20.30 4.50
CA GLU A 254 -13.42 -21.16 3.80
C GLU A 254 -14.87 -20.94 4.27
N LYS A 255 -15.09 -20.75 5.58
CA LYS A 255 -16.46 -20.68 6.13
C LYS A 255 -17.06 -19.27 6.16
N VAL A 256 -16.23 -18.23 6.23
CA VAL A 256 -16.69 -16.84 6.36
C VAL A 256 -16.42 -16.07 5.08
N ILE A 257 -15.16 -16.02 4.64
CA ILE A 257 -14.77 -15.17 3.51
C ILE A 257 -15.28 -15.71 2.18
N ARG A 258 -15.08 -17.00 1.91
CA ARG A 258 -15.43 -17.58 0.62
C ARG A 258 -16.92 -17.43 0.27
N PRO A 259 -17.89 -17.67 1.18
CA PRO A 259 -19.30 -17.39 0.93
C PRO A 259 -19.60 -15.93 0.60
N ILE A 260 -18.99 -14.97 1.31
CA ILE A 260 -19.17 -13.54 1.06
C ILE A 260 -18.67 -13.16 -0.33
N LEU A 261 -17.49 -13.64 -0.71
CA LEU A 261 -16.93 -13.40 -2.05
C LEU A 261 -17.81 -14.02 -3.14
N LYS A 262 -18.30 -15.25 -2.94
CA LYS A 262 -19.22 -15.91 -3.89
C LYS A 262 -20.51 -15.12 -4.07
N ALA A 263 -21.11 -14.66 -2.98
CA ALA A 263 -22.33 -13.86 -3.01
C ALA A 263 -22.11 -12.52 -3.73
N HIS A 264 -20.96 -11.89 -3.51
CA HIS A 264 -20.62 -10.61 -4.11
C HIS A 264 -20.35 -10.70 -5.61
N PHE A 265 -19.41 -11.55 -6.04
CA PHE A 265 -19.02 -11.66 -7.44
C PHE A 265 -19.99 -12.48 -8.29
N ARG A 266 -20.88 -13.27 -7.67
CA ARG A 266 -21.92 -14.10 -8.30
C ARG A 266 -21.41 -15.09 -9.36
N ARG A 267 -20.09 -15.31 -9.40
CA ARG A 267 -19.39 -16.14 -10.39
C ARG A 267 -18.28 -16.91 -9.69
N ASP A 268 -18.53 -18.18 -9.42
CA ASP A 268 -17.57 -19.02 -8.68
C ASP A 268 -16.29 -19.26 -9.52
N GLU A 269 -16.43 -19.32 -10.85
CA GLU A 269 -15.33 -19.45 -11.81
C GLU A 269 -14.29 -18.33 -11.64
N PHE A 270 -14.73 -17.11 -11.37
CA PHE A 270 -13.84 -15.97 -11.15
C PHE A 270 -12.93 -16.17 -9.95
N LEU A 271 -13.46 -16.73 -8.85
CA LEU A 271 -12.66 -17.04 -7.67
C LEU A 271 -11.66 -18.17 -7.92
N GLY A 272 -12.00 -19.11 -8.81
CA GLY A 272 -11.11 -20.20 -9.21
C GLY A 272 -9.86 -19.75 -9.98
N ARG A 273 -9.86 -18.53 -10.54
CA ARG A 273 -8.75 -17.97 -11.33
C ARG A 273 -7.81 -17.08 -10.52
N ILE A 274 -8.12 -16.84 -9.25
CA ILE A 274 -7.28 -16.08 -8.35
C ILE A 274 -6.24 -17.03 -7.77
N ASN A 275 -4.95 -16.76 -8.00
CA ASN A 275 -3.88 -17.61 -7.45
C ASN A 275 -3.77 -17.49 -5.94
N GLU A 276 -3.85 -16.26 -5.41
CA GLU A 276 -3.68 -16.00 -3.97
C GLU A 276 -4.63 -14.88 -3.50
N ILE A 277 -5.40 -15.17 -2.43
CA ILE A 277 -6.17 -14.16 -1.70
C ILE A 277 -5.32 -13.67 -0.53
N VAL A 278 -5.03 -12.37 -0.53
CA VAL A 278 -4.15 -11.70 0.43
C VAL A 278 -4.99 -10.87 1.39
N TYR A 279 -4.86 -11.17 2.68
CA TYR A 279 -5.63 -10.52 3.75
C TYR A 279 -4.79 -9.42 4.40
N PHE A 280 -5.33 -8.22 4.42
CA PHE A 280 -4.76 -7.08 5.11
C PHE A 280 -5.53 -6.85 6.39
N LEU A 281 -4.81 -6.84 7.51
CA LEU A 281 -5.39 -6.73 8.84
C LEU A 281 -5.37 -5.27 9.29
N PRO A 282 -6.29 -4.83 10.16
CA PRO A 282 -6.19 -3.51 10.80
C PRO A 282 -4.84 -3.32 11.49
N PHE A 283 -4.32 -2.10 11.59
CA PHE A 283 -3.04 -1.86 12.25
C PHE A 283 -3.09 -2.18 13.75
N CYS A 284 -2.01 -2.70 14.34
CA CYS A 284 -1.85 -2.78 15.80
C CYS A 284 -1.27 -1.48 16.36
N HIS A 285 -1.28 -1.33 17.69
CA HIS A 285 -0.79 -0.10 18.34
C HIS A 285 0.65 0.25 17.93
N SER A 286 1.56 -0.72 17.92
CA SER A 286 2.95 -0.47 17.52
C SER A 286 3.08 -0.04 16.06
N GLU A 287 2.28 -0.61 15.15
CA GLU A 287 2.21 -0.20 13.75
C GLU A 287 1.62 1.22 13.61
N LEU A 288 0.60 1.57 14.41
CA LEU A 288 0.03 2.91 14.45
C LEU A 288 1.05 3.96 14.90
N ILE A 289 1.83 3.67 15.94
CA ILE A 289 2.91 4.55 16.40
C ILE A 289 3.96 4.76 15.30
N GLN A 290 4.36 3.71 14.59
CA GLN A 290 5.26 3.83 13.45
C GLN A 290 4.66 4.70 12.34
N LEU A 291 3.36 4.56 12.07
CA LEU A 291 2.65 5.34 11.06
C LEU A 291 2.58 6.82 11.45
N VAL A 292 2.20 7.13 12.69
CA VAL A 292 2.20 8.49 13.24
C VAL A 292 3.59 9.11 13.13
N ASN A 293 4.62 8.38 13.55
CA ASN A 293 6.01 8.84 13.47
C ASN A 293 6.43 9.12 12.01
N LYS A 294 6.04 8.27 11.07
CA LYS A 294 6.31 8.48 9.64
C LYS A 294 5.64 9.75 9.12
N GLU A 295 4.40 10.00 9.51
CA GLU A 295 3.64 11.19 9.11
C GLU A 295 4.19 12.47 9.76
N LEU A 296 4.51 12.45 11.06
CA LEU A 296 5.16 13.58 11.74
C LEU A 296 6.52 13.90 11.11
N ASN A 297 7.32 12.90 10.76
CA ASN A 297 8.58 13.09 10.05
C ASN A 297 8.40 13.69 8.65
N PHE A 298 7.34 13.34 7.94
CA PHE A 298 7.01 13.96 6.65
C PHE A 298 6.75 15.46 6.82
N TRP A 299 5.94 15.85 7.80
CA TRP A 299 5.67 17.25 8.10
C TRP A 299 6.89 17.98 8.67
N ALA A 300 7.71 17.34 9.49
CA ALA A 300 8.97 17.87 10.00
C ALA A 300 9.94 18.25 8.88
N LYS A 301 10.12 17.37 7.88
CA LYS A 301 10.94 17.65 6.70
C LYS A 301 10.39 18.85 5.90
N LYS A 302 9.06 18.92 5.73
CA LYS A 302 8.40 20.01 5.01
C LYS A 302 8.53 21.34 5.75
N ALA A 303 8.35 21.36 7.08
CA ALA A 303 8.52 22.53 7.93
C ALA A 303 9.97 23.04 7.91
N LYS A 304 10.95 22.14 7.98
CA LYS A 304 12.38 22.49 7.90
C LYS A 304 12.75 23.09 6.54
N THR A 305 12.27 22.49 5.45
CA THR A 305 12.60 22.94 4.09
C THR A 305 11.96 24.29 3.75
N ARG A 306 10.71 24.52 4.14
CA ARG A 306 9.97 25.74 3.76
C ARG A 306 10.10 26.90 4.75
N HIS A 307 10.19 26.61 6.04
CA HIS A 307 10.11 27.62 7.10
C HIS A 307 11.35 27.63 8.02
N ASN A 308 12.32 26.74 7.79
CA ASN A 308 13.49 26.55 8.66
C ASN A 308 13.10 26.28 10.13
N ILE A 309 12.02 25.54 10.35
CA ILE A 309 11.53 25.17 11.68
C ILE A 309 11.91 23.73 11.97
N THR A 310 12.47 23.47 13.15
CA THR A 310 12.77 22.12 13.62
C THR A 310 11.66 21.63 14.55
N LEU A 311 11.03 20.51 14.22
CA LEU A 311 9.96 19.90 15.02
C LEU A 311 10.49 18.73 15.86
N LEU A 312 10.12 18.71 17.14
CA LEU A 312 10.38 17.66 18.12
C LEU A 312 9.04 17.24 18.76
N TRP A 313 8.90 15.97 19.15
CA TRP A 313 7.69 15.48 19.82
C TRP A 313 8.04 14.39 20.83
N ASP A 314 7.22 14.31 21.88
CA ASP A 314 7.36 13.29 22.91
C ASP A 314 6.62 11.99 22.54
N ARG A 315 6.94 10.88 23.21
CA ARG A 315 6.29 9.59 22.97
C ARG A 315 4.77 9.65 23.20
N GLU A 316 4.35 10.36 24.24
CA GLU A 316 2.94 10.53 24.60
C GLU A 316 2.12 11.19 23.47
N VAL A 317 2.75 12.08 22.68
CA VAL A 317 2.09 12.69 21.51
C VAL A 317 1.76 11.63 20.47
N MET A 318 2.65 10.65 20.28
CA MET A 318 2.41 9.57 19.34
C MET A 318 1.24 8.69 19.79
N ASP A 319 1.16 8.37 21.08
CA ASP A 319 0.05 7.60 21.64
C ASP A 319 -1.29 8.35 21.49
N VAL A 320 -1.32 9.65 21.81
CA VAL A 320 -2.52 10.49 21.64
C VAL A 320 -2.98 10.60 20.18
N LEU A 321 -2.05 10.66 19.23
CA LEU A 321 -2.39 10.70 17.80
C LEU A 321 -2.82 9.32 17.28
N ALA A 322 -2.26 8.24 17.84
CA ALA A 322 -2.67 6.87 17.52
C ALA A 322 -4.10 6.56 17.99
N ASP A 323 -4.55 7.15 19.10
CA ASP A 323 -5.94 7.07 19.58
C ASP A 323 -6.97 7.61 18.57
N GLY A 324 -6.55 8.50 17.66
CA GLY A 324 -7.39 9.00 16.55
C GLY A 324 -7.59 8.00 15.41
N TYR A 325 -7.07 6.78 15.52
CA TYR A 325 -7.22 5.74 14.50
C TYR A 325 -8.67 5.30 14.33
N ASN A 326 -9.13 5.31 13.08
CA ASN A 326 -10.41 4.73 12.69
C ASN A 326 -10.20 3.53 11.78
N LEU A 327 -10.75 2.39 12.18
CA LEU A 327 -10.58 1.10 11.52
C LEU A 327 -11.14 1.08 10.08
N HIS A 328 -12.23 1.79 9.79
CA HIS A 328 -12.82 1.82 8.45
C HIS A 328 -11.96 2.63 7.45
N TYR A 329 -11.26 3.67 7.95
CA TYR A 329 -10.45 4.57 7.12
C TYR A 329 -8.94 4.23 7.14
N GLY A 330 -8.52 3.28 7.99
CA GLY A 330 -7.14 2.81 8.07
C GLY A 330 -6.15 3.94 8.31
N ALA A 331 -5.00 3.89 7.65
CA ALA A 331 -3.94 4.89 7.81
C ALA A 331 -4.34 6.33 7.43
N ARG A 332 -5.42 6.49 6.64
CA ARG A 332 -5.93 7.83 6.26
C ARG A 332 -6.44 8.60 7.48
N SER A 333 -7.01 7.91 8.46
CA SER A 333 -7.46 8.53 9.72
C SER A 333 -6.31 9.19 10.48
N ILE A 334 -5.17 8.50 10.59
CA ILE A 334 -3.96 9.03 11.23
C ILE A 334 -3.41 10.26 10.51
N LYS A 335 -3.38 10.24 9.18
CA LYS A 335 -2.96 11.41 8.39
C LYS A 335 -3.83 12.62 8.69
N HIS A 336 -5.14 12.41 8.65
CA HIS A 336 -6.11 13.47 8.94
C HIS A 336 -5.98 13.95 10.40
N GLU A 337 -5.73 13.07 11.36
CA GLU A 337 -5.56 13.44 12.76
C GLU A 337 -4.30 14.28 12.99
N VAL A 338 -3.17 13.89 12.38
CA VAL A 338 -1.92 14.68 12.42
C VAL A 338 -2.12 16.05 11.77
N GLU A 339 -2.78 16.10 10.61
CA GLU A 339 -3.10 17.36 9.94
C GLU A 339 -4.00 18.25 10.81
N ARG A 340 -5.11 17.69 11.33
CA ARG A 340 -6.09 18.39 12.14
C ARG A 340 -5.50 18.96 13.42
N ARG A 341 -4.66 18.19 14.12
CA ARG A 341 -4.20 18.55 15.47
C ARG A 341 -2.84 19.21 15.52
N VAL A 342 -1.92 18.81 14.64
CA VAL A 342 -0.55 19.34 14.64
C VAL A 342 -0.39 20.39 13.55
N VAL A 343 -0.72 20.06 12.30
CA VAL A 343 -0.47 20.96 11.15
C VAL A 343 -1.32 22.22 11.24
N ASN A 344 -2.60 22.11 11.64
CA ASN A 344 -3.45 23.28 11.83
C ASN A 344 -2.95 24.21 12.95
N GLN A 345 -2.45 23.66 14.06
CA GLN A 345 -1.86 24.47 15.13
C GLN A 345 -0.58 25.17 14.64
N LEU A 346 0.27 24.46 13.90
CA LEU A 346 1.48 25.03 13.30
C LEU A 346 1.13 26.16 12.31
N ALA A 347 0.12 25.96 11.47
CA ALA A 347 -0.35 26.95 10.51
C ALA A 347 -0.90 28.20 11.22
N ALA A 348 -1.76 28.03 12.24
CA ALA A 348 -2.30 29.14 13.03
C ALA A 348 -1.19 29.91 13.77
N ALA A 349 -0.21 29.22 14.36
CA ALA A 349 0.92 29.85 15.03
C ALA A 349 1.81 30.63 14.05
N TYR A 350 1.97 30.11 12.82
CA TYR A 350 2.72 30.80 11.76
C TYR A 350 2.00 32.07 11.29
N GLU A 351 0.67 32.01 11.13
CA GLU A 351 -0.15 33.16 10.73
C GLU A 351 -0.18 34.27 11.79
N GLN A 352 -0.12 33.91 13.08
CA GLN A 352 -0.07 34.85 14.21
C GLN A 352 1.34 35.44 14.45
N ASP A 353 2.31 35.19 13.55
CA ASP A 353 3.72 35.59 13.69
C ASP A 353 4.38 35.13 15.01
N LEU A 354 3.86 34.06 15.62
CA LEU A 354 4.36 33.51 16.89
C LEU A 354 5.61 32.64 16.72
N LEU A 355 6.04 32.39 15.47
CA LEU A 355 7.12 31.47 15.13
C LEU A 355 8.36 32.22 14.60
N PRO A 356 9.40 32.45 15.42
CA PRO A 356 10.65 33.03 14.97
C PRO A 356 11.34 32.16 13.91
N ARG A 357 12.07 32.78 12.98
CA ARG A 357 12.86 32.03 11.97
C ARG A 357 13.93 31.19 12.66
N GLY A 358 14.05 29.91 12.26
CA GLY A 358 15.05 29.01 12.85
C GLY A 358 14.65 28.42 14.20
N CYS A 359 13.39 28.54 14.63
CA CYS A 359 12.96 28.04 15.93
C CYS A 359 12.89 26.51 15.99
N THR A 360 13.03 26.00 17.22
CA THR A 360 12.77 24.60 17.55
C THR A 360 11.44 24.53 18.30
N LEU A 361 10.48 23.83 17.72
CA LEU A 361 9.16 23.59 18.30
C LEU A 361 9.09 22.18 18.87
N ARG A 362 8.67 22.07 20.12
CA ARG A 362 8.36 20.80 20.78
C ARG A 362 6.84 20.65 20.90
N ILE A 363 6.32 19.53 20.44
CA ILE A 363 4.91 19.14 20.60
C ILE A 363 4.81 18.36 21.91
N THR A 364 3.93 18.80 22.82
CA THR A 364 3.71 18.17 24.13
C THR A 364 2.23 17.91 24.37
N VAL A 365 1.93 16.94 25.22
CA VAL A 365 0.57 16.69 25.75
C VAL A 365 0.41 17.52 27.03
N GLU A 366 -0.75 18.14 27.21
CA GLU A 366 -1.03 18.95 28.40
C GLU A 366 -1.03 18.12 29.71
N ASP A 367 -0.40 18.62 30.77
CA ASP A 367 -0.10 17.86 32.00
C ASP A 367 -1.34 17.32 32.74
N SER A 368 -2.51 17.98 32.61
CA SER A 368 -3.78 17.46 33.14
C SER A 368 -4.18 16.14 32.49
N ASP A 369 -3.81 15.96 31.23
CA ASP A 369 -4.22 14.83 30.40
C ASP A 369 -3.19 13.69 30.46
N LYS A 370 -1.96 13.97 30.90
CA LYS A 370 -0.95 12.94 31.21
C LYS A 370 -1.37 12.02 32.35
N GLN A 371 -2.14 12.54 33.33
CA GLN A 371 -2.69 11.71 34.41
C GLN A 371 -3.78 10.74 33.90
N LEU A 372 -4.58 11.17 32.91
CA LEU A 372 -5.61 10.34 32.28
C LEU A 372 -5.02 9.24 31.39
N LEU A 373 -3.86 9.48 30.77
CA LEU A 373 -3.14 8.47 29.99
C LEU A 373 -2.56 7.36 30.89
N LYS A 374 -2.18 7.68 32.14
CA LYS A 374 -1.64 6.69 33.09
C LYS A 374 -2.70 5.80 33.75
N THR A 375 -3.97 6.24 33.82
CA THR A 375 -5.05 5.49 34.47
C THR A 375 -5.82 4.55 33.54
N LYS A 376 -5.70 4.72 32.22
CA LYS A 376 -6.39 3.88 31.22
C LYS A 376 -5.91 2.42 31.16
N ASP A 377 -4.77 2.09 31.76
CA ASP A 377 -4.30 0.69 31.84
C ASP A 377 -5.11 -0.18 32.82
N ASN A 378 -5.99 0.40 33.65
CA ASN A 378 -6.82 -0.33 34.62
C ASN A 378 -8.22 0.27 34.76
N SER A 379 -9.16 0.04 33.84
CA SER A 379 -10.62 -0.04 34.15
C SER A 379 -11.52 -0.29 32.93
N SER A 380 -12.60 -1.01 33.20
CA SER A 380 -13.71 -1.43 32.32
C SER A 380 -14.50 -0.24 31.72
N PRO A 381 -15.27 -0.46 30.63
CA PRO A 381 -15.92 0.62 29.90
C PRO A 381 -17.23 1.04 30.57
N GLY A 382 -17.18 2.13 31.35
CA GLY A 382 -18.34 2.86 31.85
C GLY A 382 -18.40 4.25 31.22
N MET A 383 -19.58 4.64 30.74
CA MET A 383 -19.85 5.93 30.10
C MET A 383 -19.49 7.12 31.00
N ASP A 384 -18.40 7.81 30.68
CA ASP A 384 -18.22 9.21 31.02
C ASP A 384 -17.49 9.92 29.89
N LYS A 385 -17.89 11.16 29.57
CA LYS A 385 -17.37 11.94 28.44
C LYS A 385 -15.89 12.30 28.67
N THR A 386 -14.99 11.39 28.32
CA THR A 386 -13.54 11.59 28.41
C THR A 386 -13.13 12.81 27.58
N LYS A 387 -12.67 13.86 28.25
CA LYS A 387 -12.06 15.04 27.62
C LYS A 387 -10.86 14.54 26.80
N MET A 388 -10.86 14.76 25.48
CA MET A 388 -9.77 14.28 24.64
C MET A 388 -8.46 15.01 24.99
N PRO A 389 -7.35 14.30 25.19
CA PRO A 389 -6.08 14.88 25.63
C PRO A 389 -5.60 15.93 24.63
N THR A 390 -5.28 17.15 25.08
CA THR A 390 -4.99 18.30 24.22
C THR A 390 -3.50 18.40 23.88
N LEU A 391 -3.17 18.57 22.59
CA LEU A 391 -1.79 18.81 22.14
C LEU A 391 -1.49 20.31 22.15
N ARG A 392 -0.29 20.67 22.59
CA ARG A 392 0.21 22.06 22.58
C ARG A 392 1.59 22.14 21.93
N LEU A 393 1.88 23.32 21.38
CA LEU A 393 3.19 23.67 20.83
C LEU A 393 3.97 24.51 21.85
N GLU A 394 5.21 24.11 22.10
CA GLU A 394 6.16 24.83 22.95
C GLU A 394 7.39 25.23 22.13
N ILE A 395 7.80 26.49 22.18
CA ILE A 395 9.09 26.91 21.62
C ILE A 395 10.18 26.57 22.63
N VAL A 396 11.21 25.85 22.19
CA VAL A 396 12.42 25.60 22.98
C VAL A 396 13.41 26.73 22.70
N GLU A 397 13.62 27.61 23.68
CA GLU A 397 14.62 28.67 23.60
C GLU A 397 16.03 28.12 23.87
N LYS A 398 17.08 28.84 23.43
CA LYS A 398 18.50 28.41 23.55
C LYS A 398 18.93 28.14 25.01
N ASP A 399 18.22 28.69 25.98
CA ASP A 399 18.46 28.52 27.42
C ASP A 399 17.71 27.33 28.05
N SER A 400 17.19 26.40 27.24
CA SER A 400 16.39 25.24 27.68
C SER A 400 15.07 25.58 28.39
N LYS A 401 14.66 26.85 28.42
CA LYS A 401 13.34 27.27 28.86
C LYS A 401 12.35 27.07 27.70
N SER A 402 11.24 26.38 27.96
CA SER A 402 10.16 26.23 26.99
C SER A 402 9.09 27.30 27.20
N ARG A 403 8.73 28.00 26.12
CA ARG A 403 7.62 28.96 26.12
C ARG A 403 6.41 28.33 25.45
N LYS A 404 5.32 28.15 26.22
CA LYS A 404 4.04 27.68 25.69
C LYS A 404 3.49 28.71 24.71
N LEU A 405 3.07 28.26 23.54
CA LEU A 405 2.38 29.11 22.57
C LEU A 405 0.88 29.11 22.91
N ASP A 406 0.36 30.27 23.32
CA ASP A 406 -1.08 30.51 23.37
C ASP A 406 -1.57 30.83 21.96
N ILE A 407 -1.82 29.77 21.20
CA ILE A 407 -2.38 29.85 19.86
C ILE A 407 -3.86 30.14 20.02
N GLN A 408 -4.34 31.29 19.53
CA GLN A 408 -5.78 31.47 19.39
C GLN A 408 -6.27 30.41 18.41
N ALA A 409 -7.12 29.49 18.89
CA ALA A 409 -7.64 28.44 18.04
C ALA A 409 -8.36 29.10 16.85
N PRO A 410 -8.10 28.67 15.60
CA PRO A 410 -8.91 29.10 14.48
C PRO A 410 -10.38 28.79 14.79
N LEU A 411 -11.30 29.64 14.33
CA LEU A 411 -12.75 29.48 14.53
C LEU A 411 -13.14 28.03 14.21
N ASN A 412 -13.50 27.26 15.24
CA ASN A 412 -13.89 25.87 15.07
C ASN A 412 -15.28 25.88 14.39
N PRO A 413 -15.45 25.30 13.18
CA PRO A 413 -16.75 25.30 12.52
C PRO A 413 -17.85 24.61 13.33
N GLU A 414 -17.50 23.67 14.21
CA GLU A 414 -18.43 23.03 15.16
C GLU A 414 -18.94 23.97 16.26
N LYS A 415 -18.30 25.13 16.46
CA LYS A 415 -18.73 26.19 17.39
C LYS A 415 -19.39 27.37 16.69
N ILE A 416 -19.55 27.32 15.37
CA ILE A 416 -20.31 28.32 14.62
C ILE A 416 -21.78 27.93 14.78
N THR A 417 -22.46 28.57 15.73
CA THR A 417 -23.91 28.56 15.81
C THR A 417 -24.47 29.13 14.51
N PHE A 418 -25.00 28.27 13.65
CA PHE A 418 -25.89 28.73 12.59
C PHE A 418 -27.17 29.21 13.27
N PHE A 419 -27.36 30.53 13.34
CA PHE A 419 -28.69 31.08 13.59
C PHE A 419 -29.52 30.77 12.34
N LEU A 420 -30.58 29.98 12.52
CA LEU A 420 -31.61 29.70 11.51
C LEU A 420 -32.36 30.97 11.12
#